data_AF-A0A101IFQ4-F1
#
_entry.id   AF-A0A101IFQ4-F1
#
_cell.length_a   1.000
_cell.length_b   1.000
_cell.length_c   1.000
_cell.angle_alpha   90.00
_cell.angle_beta   90.00
_cell.angle_gamma   90.00
#
_symmetry.space_group_name_H-M   'P 1'
#
loop_
_entity.id
_entity.type
_entity.pdbx_description
1 polymer ?
#
loop_
_entity_poly.entity_id
_entity_poly.type
_entity_poly.pdbx_seq_one_letter_code
_entity_poly.pdbx_strand_id
1 'polypeptide(L)'
;PSDSVPSMDGGLHLYKEIVPVSPLIASRLNPMEFYDLIVKNPTSLLSLPSIAFTELRLGELADDPEGGQIGDLPYSNLDHLREVLKDLKTKPVATKMVDRASPATFAYRTVKNGFYIGNESAIAFYPMPSSHELREMNYRWWRSANM
;
A
#
# COMPACT_ATOMS: atom_id res chain seq x y z
N PRO A 1 12.54 9.11 -11.16
CA PRO A 1 12.28 9.16 -9.71
C PRO A 1 12.01 10.60 -9.34
N SER A 2 11.05 10.85 -8.45
CA SER A 2 10.75 12.20 -7.97
C SER A 2 11.58 12.52 -6.73
N ASP A 3 11.99 13.78 -6.59
CA ASP A 3 12.59 14.31 -5.35
C ASP A 3 11.51 14.55 -4.26
N SER A 4 10.23 14.45 -4.62
CA SER A 4 9.11 14.60 -3.70
C SER A 4 9.01 13.41 -2.74
N VAL A 5 9.01 13.68 -1.43
CA VAL A 5 8.66 12.68 -0.41
C VAL A 5 7.15 12.41 -0.46
N PRO A 6 6.69 11.15 -0.41
CA PRO A 6 5.25 10.86 -0.35
C PRO A 6 4.62 11.47 0.90
N SER A 7 3.32 11.76 0.85
CA SER A 7 2.60 12.26 2.02
C SER A 7 2.66 11.23 3.15
N MET A 8 3.20 11.65 4.30
CA MET A 8 3.24 10.85 5.53
C MET A 8 1.91 10.99 6.28
N ASP A 9 0.83 10.61 5.60
CA ASP A 9 -0.52 10.66 6.18
C ASP A 9 -0.59 9.77 7.43
N GLY A 10 -1.38 10.19 8.41
CA GLY A 10 -1.75 9.32 9.53
C GLY A 10 -2.72 8.21 9.10
N GLY A 11 -2.97 7.27 10.01
CA GLY A 11 -3.96 6.20 9.83
C GLY A 11 -3.31 4.83 9.56
N LEU A 12 -4.13 3.92 9.02
CA LEU A 12 -3.67 2.61 8.58
C LEU A 12 -3.37 2.64 7.08
N HIS A 13 -2.43 1.79 6.67
CA HIS A 13 -1.96 1.66 5.31
C HIS A 13 -2.13 0.21 4.84
N LEU A 14 -2.31 0.04 3.53
CA LEU A 14 -2.35 -1.25 2.88
C LEU A 14 -1.27 -1.29 1.80
N TYR A 15 -0.23 -2.08 2.02
CA TYR A 15 0.87 -2.24 1.09
C TYR A 15 0.70 -3.51 0.27
N LYS A 16 0.94 -3.36 -1.03
CA LYS A 16 1.11 -4.46 -1.95
C LYS A 16 2.58 -4.53 -2.35
N GLU A 17 3.26 -5.57 -1.88
CA GLU A 17 4.55 -5.91 -2.42
C GLU A 17 4.37 -6.49 -3.83
N ILE A 18 5.30 -6.15 -4.72
CA ILE A 18 5.29 -6.54 -6.15
C ILE A 18 6.35 -7.62 -6.36
N VAL A 19 7.57 -7.34 -5.90
CA VAL A 19 8.73 -8.25 -5.96
C VAL A 19 9.67 -7.96 -4.77
N PRO A 20 10.46 -8.95 -4.30
CA PRO A 20 10.60 -10.33 -4.80
C PRO A 20 9.45 -11.26 -4.42
N VAL A 21 8.63 -10.88 -3.46
CA VAL A 21 7.40 -11.57 -3.08
C VAL A 21 6.21 -10.62 -3.29
N SER A 22 5.00 -11.15 -3.23
CA SER A 22 3.78 -10.38 -3.49
C SER A 22 2.72 -10.42 -2.39
N PRO A 23 3.05 -10.44 -1.07
CA PRO A 23 2.01 -10.38 -0.05
C PRO A 23 1.23 -9.05 -0.09
N LEU A 24 0.02 -9.12 0.46
CA LEU A 24 -0.77 -7.95 0.86
C LEU A 24 -0.58 -7.74 2.37
N ILE A 25 -0.19 -6.55 2.77
CA ILE A 25 0.21 -6.24 4.15
C ILE A 25 -0.52 -5.00 4.63
N ALA A 26 -1.13 -5.08 5.81
CA ALA A 26 -1.66 -3.91 6.50
C ALA A 26 -0.61 -3.37 7.49
N SER A 27 -0.55 -2.06 7.67
CA SER A 27 0.46 -1.41 8.51
C SER A 27 -0.03 -0.12 9.16
N ARG A 28 0.60 0.26 10.28
CA ARG A 28 0.51 1.61 10.88
C ARG A 28 1.64 2.54 10.43
N LEU A 29 2.61 1.98 9.71
CA LEU A 29 3.81 2.67 9.28
C LEU A 29 3.55 3.32 7.93
N ASN A 30 4.03 4.54 7.75
CA ASN A 30 4.02 5.19 6.44
C ASN A 30 5.00 4.47 5.48
N PRO A 31 4.99 4.79 4.17
CA PRO A 31 5.78 4.02 3.19
C PRO A 31 7.28 3.99 3.48
N MET A 32 7.83 5.06 4.06
CA MET A 32 9.26 5.18 4.37
C MET A 32 9.63 4.36 5.61
N GLU A 33 8.79 4.40 6.65
CA GLU A 33 8.94 3.57 7.85
C GLU A 33 8.76 2.08 7.54
N PHE A 34 7.82 1.74 6.65
CA PHE A 34 7.61 0.37 6.19
C PHE A 34 8.83 -0.17 5.43
N TYR A 35 9.38 0.64 4.51
CA TYR A 35 10.63 0.32 3.82
C TYR A 35 11.81 0.18 4.81
N ASP A 36 11.90 1.06 5.80
CA ASP A 36 12.95 0.99 6.82
C ASP A 36 12.87 -0.31 7.64
N LEU A 37 11.66 -0.69 8.05
CA LEU A 37 11.37 -1.92 8.80
C LEU A 37 11.73 -3.21 8.06
N ILE A 38 11.62 -3.25 6.73
CA ILE A 38 11.80 -4.49 5.94
C ILE A 38 13.18 -4.56 5.28
N VAL A 39 13.72 -3.43 4.83
CA VAL A 39 14.92 -3.40 3.99
C VAL A 39 16.08 -2.69 4.67
N LYS A 40 15.89 -1.43 5.08
CA LYS A 40 17.03 -0.57 5.46
C LYS A 40 17.57 -0.86 6.86
N ASN A 41 16.70 -1.01 7.85
CA ASN A 41 17.04 -1.29 9.24
C ASN A 41 16.07 -2.36 9.78
N PRO A 42 16.18 -3.61 9.30
CA PRO A 42 15.17 -4.62 9.59
C PRO A 42 15.12 -4.96 11.08
N THR A 43 14.00 -4.61 11.72
CA THR A 43 13.65 -5.06 13.08
C THR A 43 12.60 -6.17 13.07
N SER A 44 12.11 -6.49 11.88
CA SER A 44 11.21 -7.60 11.56
C SER A 44 11.99 -8.91 11.41
N LEU A 45 11.36 -10.05 11.72
CA LEU A 45 11.91 -11.39 11.47
C LEU A 45 12.10 -11.70 9.96
N LEU A 46 11.44 -10.93 9.10
CA LEU A 46 11.56 -11.01 7.65
C LEU A 46 12.26 -9.75 7.14
N SER A 47 13.43 -9.92 6.55
CA SER A 47 14.15 -8.86 5.83
C SER A 47 14.27 -9.20 4.35
N LEU A 48 14.30 -8.16 3.52
CA LEU A 48 14.50 -8.29 2.07
C LEU A 48 15.70 -7.42 1.66
N PRO A 49 16.60 -7.88 0.77
CA PRO A 49 17.72 -7.06 0.31
C PRO A 49 17.26 -5.89 -0.57
N SER A 50 16.09 -6.04 -1.20
CA SER A 50 15.45 -5.03 -2.03
C SER A 50 13.96 -5.33 -2.17
N ILE A 51 13.16 -4.31 -2.43
CA ILE A 51 11.71 -4.40 -2.53
C ILE A 51 11.18 -3.44 -3.60
N ALA A 52 10.15 -3.89 -4.33
CA ALA A 52 9.26 -2.99 -5.06
C ALA A 52 7.84 -3.14 -4.49
N PHE A 53 7.19 -2.04 -4.14
CA PHE A 53 5.87 -2.05 -3.53
C PHE A 53 5.06 -0.80 -3.88
N THR A 54 3.77 -0.84 -3.59
CA THR A 54 2.86 0.30 -3.69
C THR A 54 1.92 0.34 -2.49
N GLU A 55 1.44 1.53 -2.14
CA GLU A 55 0.33 1.70 -1.21
C GLU A 55 -1.00 1.66 -1.96
N LEU A 56 -1.95 0.88 -1.45
CA LEU A 56 -3.31 0.77 -1.96
C LEU A 56 -4.29 1.55 -1.08
N ARG A 57 -5.31 2.14 -1.70
CA ARG A 57 -6.34 2.95 -1.05
C ARG A 57 -7.10 2.12 0.00
N LEU A 58 -7.20 2.60 1.22
CA LEU A 58 -8.14 2.07 2.22
C LEU A 58 -9.43 2.90 2.34
N GLY A 59 -9.46 4.12 1.77
CA GLY A 59 -10.59 5.02 1.98
C GLY A 59 -10.82 5.26 3.47
N GLU A 60 -12.08 5.23 3.89
CA GLU A 60 -12.46 5.43 5.30
C GLU A 60 -11.95 4.31 6.22
N LEU A 61 -11.59 3.13 5.69
CA LEU A 61 -11.04 2.03 6.49
C LEU A 61 -9.66 2.35 7.08
N ALA A 62 -8.96 3.35 6.54
CA ALA A 62 -7.69 3.82 7.10
C ALA A 62 -7.87 4.36 8.53
N ASP A 63 -9.01 5.01 8.78
CA ASP A 63 -9.32 5.71 10.02
C ASP A 63 -10.38 4.99 10.84
N ASP A 64 -11.30 4.27 10.21
CA ASP A 64 -12.35 3.51 10.88
C ASP A 64 -12.54 2.12 10.24
N PRO A 65 -11.77 1.12 10.69
CA PRO A 65 -11.92 -0.26 10.22
C PRO A 65 -13.29 -0.89 10.48
N GLU A 66 -14.07 -0.37 11.43
CA GLU A 66 -15.36 -0.98 11.82
C GLU A 66 -16.53 -0.30 11.10
N GLY A 67 -16.60 1.04 11.13
CA GLY A 67 -17.69 1.82 10.57
C GLY A 67 -17.40 2.49 9.22
N GLY A 68 -16.15 2.52 8.77
CA GLY A 68 -15.76 3.21 7.53
C GLY A 68 -16.42 2.62 6.28
N GLN A 69 -16.86 3.49 5.37
CA GLN A 69 -17.46 3.09 4.10
C GLN A 69 -16.41 2.50 3.14
N ILE A 70 -16.80 1.42 2.47
CA ILE A 70 -15.93 0.70 1.52
C ILE A 70 -15.92 1.39 0.15
N GLY A 71 -17.03 1.99 -0.27
CA GLY A 71 -17.16 2.62 -1.59
C GLY A 71 -16.83 1.65 -2.73
N ASP A 72 -15.78 1.95 -3.50
CA ASP A 72 -15.40 1.25 -4.71
C ASP A 72 -14.22 0.26 -4.54
N LEU A 73 -13.80 -0.03 -3.31
CA LEU A 73 -12.61 -0.86 -3.06
C LEU A 73 -12.77 -2.30 -3.58
N PRO A 74 -11.85 -2.82 -4.41
CA PRO A 74 -11.98 -4.13 -5.07
C PRO A 74 -11.43 -5.31 -4.24
N TYR A 75 -11.35 -5.19 -2.91
CA TYR A 75 -10.74 -6.23 -2.08
C TYR A 75 -11.69 -7.41 -1.89
N SER A 76 -11.24 -8.62 -2.17
CA SER A 76 -12.08 -9.83 -2.21
C SER A 76 -12.56 -10.30 -0.83
N ASN A 77 -11.79 -10.04 0.24
CA ASN A 77 -12.12 -10.44 1.60
C ASN A 77 -12.11 -9.25 2.55
N LEU A 78 -13.12 -8.39 2.42
CA LEU A 78 -13.24 -7.14 3.17
C LEU A 78 -13.42 -7.37 4.67
N ASP A 79 -14.17 -8.39 5.08
CA ASP A 79 -14.38 -8.71 6.51
C ASP A 79 -13.05 -9.06 7.18
N HIS A 80 -12.24 -9.93 6.55
CA HIS A 80 -10.90 -10.25 7.05
C HIS A 80 -9.98 -9.03 7.06
N LEU A 81 -10.04 -8.18 6.02
CA LEU A 81 -9.26 -6.95 6.00
C LEU A 81 -9.62 -6.03 7.17
N ARG A 82 -10.92 -5.86 7.48
CA ARG A 82 -11.38 -5.07 8.63
C ARG A 82 -10.84 -5.63 9.95
N GLU A 83 -10.94 -6.95 10.15
CA GLU A 83 -10.40 -7.59 11.36
C GLU A 83 -8.89 -7.40 11.50
N VAL A 84 -8.15 -7.50 10.40
CA VAL A 84 -6.70 -7.24 10.40
C VAL A 84 -6.38 -5.77 10.74
N LEU A 85 -7.13 -4.82 10.17
CA LEU A 85 -6.95 -3.39 10.43
C LEU A 85 -7.32 -3.02 11.88
N LYS A 86 -8.40 -3.61 12.41
CA LYS A 86 -8.83 -3.47 13.82
C LYS A 86 -7.78 -4.03 14.78
N ASP A 87 -7.24 -5.20 14.46
CA ASP A 87 -6.14 -5.81 15.21
C ASP A 87 -4.92 -4.88 15.27
N LEU A 88 -4.56 -4.24 14.16
CA LEU A 88 -3.41 -3.33 14.12
C LEU A 88 -3.59 -2.08 14.99
N LYS A 89 -4.81 -1.58 15.16
CA LYS A 89 -5.06 -0.46 16.08
C LYS A 89 -4.82 -0.83 17.54
N THR A 90 -5.17 -2.05 17.92
CA THR A 90 -5.22 -2.49 19.33
C THR A 90 -3.95 -3.23 19.79
N LYS A 91 -3.25 -3.92 18.87
CA LYS A 91 -2.07 -4.72 19.17
C LYS A 91 -0.78 -3.91 19.00
N PRO A 92 0.31 -4.29 19.69
CA PRO A 92 1.60 -3.57 19.61
C PRO A 92 2.33 -3.80 18.27
N VAL A 93 1.87 -4.72 17.43
CA VAL A 93 2.50 -5.03 16.15
C VAL A 93 2.25 -3.91 15.13
N ALA A 94 3.29 -3.49 14.42
CA ALA A 94 3.20 -2.39 13.44
C ALA A 94 2.67 -2.82 12.07
N THR A 95 2.85 -4.09 11.70
CA THR A 95 2.48 -4.66 10.39
C THR A 95 1.86 -6.04 10.53
N LYS A 96 0.86 -6.37 9.71
CA LYS A 96 0.26 -7.71 9.66
C LYS A 96 0.03 -8.11 8.21
N MET A 97 0.46 -9.32 7.86
CA MET A 97 0.20 -9.91 6.55
C MET A 97 -1.30 -10.24 6.44
N VAL A 98 -1.98 -9.60 5.50
CA VAL A 98 -3.40 -9.82 5.19
C VAL A 98 -3.56 -11.09 4.37
N ASP A 99 -2.77 -11.20 3.30
CA ASP A 99 -2.76 -12.34 2.39
C ASP A 99 -1.33 -12.60 1.88
N ARG A 100 -0.79 -13.78 2.21
CA ARG A 100 0.55 -14.21 1.83
C ARG A 100 0.67 -14.63 0.38
N ALA A 101 -0.38 -15.24 -0.17
CA ALA A 101 -0.41 -15.81 -1.51
C ALA A 101 -1.14 -14.89 -2.51
N SER A 102 -1.24 -13.61 -2.17
CA SER A 102 -1.94 -12.61 -2.96
C SER A 102 -1.30 -12.48 -4.36
N PRO A 103 -2.09 -12.55 -5.44
CA PRO A 103 -1.58 -12.36 -6.81
C PRO A 103 -0.82 -11.04 -6.93
N ALA A 104 0.27 -10.97 -7.70
CA ALA A 104 0.98 -9.71 -7.96
C ALA A 104 0.14 -8.69 -8.78
N THR A 105 -1.11 -9.00 -9.09
CA THR A 105 -2.06 -8.14 -9.78
C THR A 105 -2.92 -7.36 -8.80
N PHE A 106 -3.14 -6.08 -9.11
CA PHE A 106 -4.02 -5.17 -8.38
C PHE A 106 -4.53 -4.11 -9.35
N ALA A 107 -5.68 -3.52 -9.04
CA ALA A 107 -6.28 -2.50 -9.91
C ALA A 107 -5.49 -1.19 -9.79
N TYR A 108 -5.02 -0.62 -10.90
CA TYR A 108 -4.26 0.64 -10.87
C TYR A 108 -5.00 1.77 -10.16
N ARG A 109 -6.34 1.81 -10.25
CA ARG A 109 -7.19 2.78 -9.55
C ARG A 109 -7.12 2.74 -8.02
N THR A 110 -6.56 1.67 -7.44
CA THR A 110 -6.35 1.57 -6.00
C THR A 110 -4.98 2.07 -5.58
N VAL A 111 -4.03 2.34 -6.48
CA VAL A 111 -2.74 2.95 -6.11
C VAL A 111 -3.00 4.32 -5.50
N LYS A 112 -2.59 4.51 -4.24
CA LYS A 112 -2.86 5.74 -3.49
C LYS A 112 -1.92 6.87 -3.92
N ASN A 113 -0.62 6.59 -3.93
CA ASN A 113 0.43 7.60 -4.09
C ASN A 113 1.34 7.35 -5.30
N GLY A 114 1.73 6.09 -5.52
CA GLY A 114 2.70 5.71 -6.54
C GLY A 114 3.48 4.47 -6.15
N PHE A 115 4.60 4.24 -6.84
CA PHE A 115 5.42 3.05 -6.69
C PHE A 115 6.75 3.37 -6.02
N TYR A 116 7.19 2.44 -5.18
CA TYR A 116 8.42 2.52 -4.42
C TYR A 116 9.34 1.38 -4.83
N ILE A 117 10.62 1.69 -5.04
CA ILE A 117 11.66 0.70 -5.31
C ILE A 117 12.84 1.03 -4.41
N GLY A 118 13.21 0.13 -3.50
CA GLY A 118 14.27 0.37 -2.54
C GLY A 118 15.17 -0.84 -2.32
N ASN A 119 16.41 -0.57 -1.90
CA ASN A 119 17.40 -1.54 -1.44
C ASN A 119 18.03 -1.03 -0.13
N GLU A 120 19.06 -1.69 0.40
CA GLU A 120 19.69 -1.28 1.66
C GLU A 120 20.30 0.13 1.64
N SER A 121 20.63 0.67 0.46
CA SER A 121 21.30 1.96 0.31
C SER A 121 20.36 3.13 0.05
N ALA A 122 19.32 2.91 -0.76
CA ALA A 122 18.45 3.98 -1.23
C ALA A 122 17.04 3.48 -1.61
N ILE A 123 16.13 4.43 -1.71
CA ILE A 123 14.76 4.24 -2.20
C ILE A 123 14.42 5.30 -3.24
N ALA A 124 13.72 4.89 -4.28
CA ALA A 124 13.20 5.71 -5.36
C ALA A 124 11.66 5.69 -5.32
N PHE A 125 11.05 6.87 -5.39
CA PHE A 125 9.60 7.03 -5.50
C PHE A 125 9.21 7.47 -6.91
N TYR A 126 8.19 6.81 -7.45
CA TYR A 126 7.58 7.08 -8.76
C TYR A 126 6.12 7.47 -8.54
N PRO A 127 5.80 8.77 -8.44
CA PRO A 127 4.44 9.23 -8.15
C PRO A 127 3.49 8.83 -9.28
N MET A 128 2.29 8.44 -8.90
CA MET A 128 1.20 8.21 -9.83
C MET A 128 0.32 9.46 -9.91
N PRO A 129 -0.08 9.94 -11.11
CA PRO A 129 -1.01 11.05 -11.21
C PRO A 129 -2.33 10.70 -10.55
N SER A 130 -3.04 11.71 -10.05
CA SER A 130 -4.34 11.53 -9.42
C SER A 130 -5.37 10.96 -10.40
N SER A 131 -6.41 10.30 -9.86
CA SER A 131 -7.55 9.84 -10.68
C SER A 131 -8.24 10.97 -11.45
N HIS A 132 -8.13 12.22 -10.99
CA HIS A 132 -8.65 13.39 -11.71
C HIS A 132 -7.77 13.72 -12.92
N GLU A 133 -6.46 13.85 -12.73
CA GLU A 133 -5.50 14.10 -13.81
C GLU A 133 -5.50 12.97 -14.86
N LEU A 134 -5.57 11.71 -14.42
CA LEU A 134 -5.65 10.57 -15.32
C LEU A 134 -6.92 10.58 -16.17
N ARG A 135 -8.06 11.03 -15.60
CA ARG A 135 -9.32 11.18 -16.35
C ARG A 135 -9.25 12.29 -17.37
N GLU A 136 -8.68 13.44 -17.02
CA GLU A 136 -8.64 14.61 -17.90
C GLU A 136 -7.57 14.48 -18.99
N MET A 137 -6.36 14.09 -18.60
CA MET A 137 -5.19 14.13 -19.50
C MET A 137 -4.94 12.79 -20.20
N ASN A 138 -5.39 11.68 -19.64
CA ASN A 138 -5.07 10.33 -20.11
C ASN A 138 -6.29 9.39 -20.19
N TYR A 139 -7.46 9.93 -20.58
CA TYR A 139 -8.75 9.24 -20.53
C TYR A 139 -8.75 7.82 -21.11
N ARG A 140 -8.13 7.60 -22.28
CA ARG A 140 -8.11 6.27 -22.94
C ARG A 140 -7.37 5.23 -22.10
N TRP A 141 -6.21 5.61 -21.57
CA TRP A 141 -5.44 4.74 -20.68
C TRP A 141 -6.20 4.52 -19.38
N TRP A 142 -6.72 5.59 -18.77
CA TRP A 142 -7.48 5.51 -17.53
C TRP A 142 -8.69 4.58 -17.64
N ARG A 143 -9.46 4.68 -18.74
CA ARG A 143 -10.59 3.77 -19.00
C ARG A 143 -10.14 2.32 -19.08
N SER A 144 -9.02 2.04 -19.76
CA SER A 144 -8.45 0.69 -19.83
C SER A 144 -7.97 0.18 -18.48
N ALA A 145 -7.40 1.05 -17.65
CA ALA A 145 -6.87 0.71 -16.33
C ALA A 145 -7.95 0.59 -15.23
N ASN A 146 -9.19 1.02 -15.51
CA ASN A 146 -10.35 0.89 -14.62
C ASN A 146 -11.35 -0.19 -15.02
N MET A 147 -11.17 -0.83 -16.18
CA MET A 147 -12.00 -1.98 -16.57
C MET A 147 -11.68 -3.21 -15.73
#